data_AF-A0A260BR38-F1
#
_entry.id   AF-A0A260BR38-F1
#
_cell.length_a   1.000
_cell.length_b   1.000
_cell.length_c   1.000
_cell.angle_alpha   90.00
_cell.angle_beta   90.00
_cell.angle_gamma   90.00
#
_symmetry.space_group_name_H-M   'P 1'
#
loop_
_entity.id
_entity.type
_entity.pdbx_description
1 polymer ?
#
loop_
_entity_poly.entity_id
_entity_poly.type
_entity_poly.pdbx_seq_one_letter_code
_entity_poly.pdbx_strand_id
1 'polypeptide(L)'
;MAASPLALAAIYIIAYWPVEATASVQMHIGAGSEVITESTPPTMPGARTGFLLLFFAAVAGLALVAAVRRFIEPNETEPNTIPGTWRTRTLISTGLFTTGLAMSTLLSPEDAENISRTSDYSNDGQWWRSAHLLVAGSAEEPFFSALPVLLLFGVVGLVWRVRPWMLGTVIASSALFRASIHLYQGTGQALSAFVWGAVAVYVYYRLRSLTGLVLAHTAWNALVIANNGDYTVAQVIIGGCIALTALWSIYRLSNTPTPDHSDRACPTAAAGHTSIATSEGHR
;
A
#
# COMPACT_ATOMS: atom_id res chain seq x y z
N MET A 1 -23.60 -22.22 2.57
CA MET A 1 -23.95 -20.82 2.24
C MET A 1 -22.95 -19.84 2.88
N ALA A 2 -21.65 -19.94 2.55
CA ALA A 2 -20.58 -19.17 3.21
C ALA A 2 -19.95 -18.09 2.31
N ALA A 3 -20.68 -17.62 1.30
CA ALA A 3 -20.20 -16.58 0.38
C ALA A 3 -20.47 -15.13 0.89
N SER A 4 -21.04 -14.94 2.09
CA SER A 4 -21.63 -13.65 2.46
C SER A 4 -20.65 -12.51 2.80
N PRO A 5 -19.54 -12.65 3.55
CA PRO A 5 -18.77 -11.50 4.00
C PRO A 5 -17.79 -10.94 2.95
N LEU A 6 -17.12 -11.81 2.18
CA LEU A 6 -16.18 -11.37 1.14
C LEU A 6 -16.91 -10.78 -0.07
N ALA A 7 -18.07 -11.32 -0.43
CA ALA A 7 -18.90 -10.74 -1.48
C ALA A 7 -19.39 -9.34 -1.10
N LEU A 8 -19.82 -9.16 0.17
CA LEU A 8 -20.19 -7.83 0.68
C LEU A 8 -19.01 -6.87 0.68
N ALA A 9 -17.81 -7.32 1.09
CA ALA A 9 -16.60 -6.51 1.02
C ALA A 9 -16.26 -6.08 -0.43
N ALA A 10 -16.39 -7.00 -1.39
CA ALA A 10 -16.18 -6.71 -2.81
C ALA A 10 -17.20 -5.70 -3.34
N ILE A 11 -18.50 -5.91 -3.06
CA ILE A 11 -19.58 -5.00 -3.46
C ILE A 11 -19.34 -3.61 -2.84
N TYR A 12 -18.99 -3.56 -1.56
CA TYR A 12 -18.72 -2.30 -0.87
C TYR A 12 -17.60 -1.52 -1.55
N ILE A 13 -16.47 -2.18 -1.84
CA ILE A 13 -15.31 -1.56 -2.49
C ILE A 13 -15.60 -1.12 -3.92
N ILE A 14 -16.33 -1.95 -4.69
CA ILE A 14 -16.73 -1.62 -6.07
C ILE A 14 -17.72 -0.45 -6.10
N ALA A 15 -18.54 -0.25 -5.07
CA ALA A 15 -19.43 0.89 -4.98
C ALA A 15 -18.73 2.15 -4.43
N TYR A 16 -17.91 1.99 -3.39
CA TYR A 16 -17.29 3.10 -2.65
C TYR A 16 -16.37 3.94 -3.54
N TRP A 17 -15.39 3.34 -4.21
CA TRP A 17 -14.38 4.10 -4.95
C TRP A 17 -14.94 4.86 -6.16
N PRO A 18 -15.86 4.31 -6.98
CA PRO A 18 -16.49 5.09 -8.06
C PRO A 18 -17.33 6.26 -7.54
N VAL A 19 -17.99 6.12 -6.39
CA VAL A 19 -18.73 7.22 -5.75
C VAL A 19 -17.77 8.32 -5.32
N GLU A 20 -16.68 7.99 -4.64
CA GLU A 20 -15.64 8.96 -4.24
C GLU A 20 -15.00 9.66 -5.45
N ALA A 21 -14.68 8.92 -6.51
CA ALA A 21 -14.14 9.50 -7.73
C ALA A 21 -15.14 10.43 -8.42
N THR A 22 -16.41 10.04 -8.51
CA THR A 22 -17.46 10.87 -9.10
C THR A 22 -17.64 12.15 -8.29
N ALA A 23 -17.71 12.04 -6.97
CA ALA A 23 -17.81 13.19 -6.07
C ALA A 23 -16.60 14.12 -6.24
N SER A 24 -15.39 13.56 -6.30
CA SER A 24 -14.15 14.31 -6.47
C SER A 24 -14.10 15.06 -7.80
N VAL A 25 -14.46 14.40 -8.91
CA VAL A 25 -14.57 14.99 -10.25
C VAL A 25 -15.64 16.09 -10.28
N GLN A 26 -16.80 15.85 -9.67
CA GLN A 26 -17.88 16.85 -9.60
C GLN A 26 -17.48 18.08 -8.80
N MET A 27 -16.77 17.90 -7.68
CA MET A 27 -16.22 19.02 -6.91
C MET A 27 -15.22 19.84 -7.74
N HIS A 28 -14.40 19.18 -8.54
CA HIS A 28 -13.43 19.83 -9.42
C HIS A 28 -14.08 20.62 -10.57
N ILE A 29 -15.15 20.08 -11.18
CA ILE A 29 -15.82 20.70 -12.36
C ILE A 29 -16.90 21.72 -11.94
N GLY A 30 -17.56 21.52 -10.81
CA GLY A 30 -18.79 22.20 -10.42
C GLY A 30 -18.64 23.56 -9.72
N ALA A 31 -17.43 23.99 -9.35
CA ALA A 31 -17.20 25.26 -8.68
C ALA A 31 -16.13 26.07 -9.42
N GLY A 32 -16.40 27.35 -9.67
CA GLY A 32 -15.41 28.28 -10.21
C GLY A 32 -14.21 28.38 -9.25
N SER A 33 -13.12 27.73 -9.63
CA SER A 33 -11.70 28.00 -9.32
C SER A 33 -11.27 28.46 -7.92
N GLU A 34 -12.07 28.34 -6.87
CA GLU A 34 -11.48 28.11 -5.56
C GLU A 34 -11.20 26.62 -5.51
N VAL A 35 -9.90 26.28 -5.66
CA VAL A 35 -9.33 25.12 -4.96
C VAL A 35 -10.10 25.01 -3.65
N ILE A 36 -10.60 23.82 -3.27
CA ILE A 36 -11.08 23.62 -1.90
C ILE A 36 -9.84 23.77 -1.00
N THR A 37 -9.47 25.02 -0.79
CA THR A 37 -8.69 25.46 0.31
C THR A 37 -9.57 25.12 1.50
N GLU A 38 -9.00 24.47 2.50
CA GLU A 38 -9.66 24.05 3.74
C GLU A 38 -10.25 25.22 4.56
N SER A 39 -10.59 26.36 3.94
CA SER A 39 -11.13 27.56 4.55
C SER A 39 -12.52 27.34 5.15
N THR A 40 -13.28 26.34 4.67
CA THR A 40 -14.50 25.90 5.37
C THR A 40 -14.20 24.68 6.22
N PRO A 41 -14.14 24.81 7.56
CA PRO A 41 -13.89 23.67 8.42
C PRO A 41 -14.96 22.60 8.22
N PRO A 42 -14.59 21.30 8.21
CA PRO A 42 -15.55 20.24 7.99
C PRO A 42 -16.58 20.22 9.11
N THR A 43 -17.85 20.01 8.77
CA THR A 43 -18.87 19.77 9.80
C THR A 43 -18.58 18.44 10.49
N MET A 44 -18.73 18.39 11.82
CA MET A 44 -18.48 17.18 12.61
C MET A 44 -19.22 15.94 12.06
N PRO A 45 -20.52 16.00 11.67
CA PRO A 45 -21.20 14.85 11.10
C PRO A 45 -20.60 14.39 9.76
N GLY A 46 -20.19 15.34 8.91
CA GLY A 46 -19.56 15.05 7.62
C GLY A 46 -18.20 14.38 7.77
N ALA A 47 -17.33 14.94 8.61
CA ALA A 47 -15.99 14.41 8.86
C ALA A 47 -16.04 12.99 9.46
N ARG A 48 -16.91 12.77 10.45
CA ARG A 48 -17.10 11.45 11.06
C ARG A 48 -17.63 10.43 10.07
N THR A 49 -18.61 10.79 9.26
CA THR A 49 -19.18 9.88 8.25
C THR A 49 -18.13 9.52 7.20
N GLY A 50 -17.38 10.50 6.71
CA GLY A 50 -16.29 10.27 5.76
C GLY A 50 -15.21 9.34 6.33
N PHE A 51 -14.80 9.53 7.59
CA PHE A 51 -13.88 8.61 8.27
C PHE A 51 -14.42 7.17 8.33
N LEU A 52 -15.68 6.99 8.76
CA LEU A 52 -16.26 5.65 8.92
C LEU A 52 -16.33 4.90 7.60
N LEU A 53 -16.75 5.57 6.52
CA LEU A 53 -16.79 4.97 5.18
C LEU A 53 -15.38 4.53 4.75
N LEU A 54 -14.40 5.42 4.84
CA LEU A 54 -13.02 5.08 4.49
C LEU A 54 -12.44 3.95 5.36
N PHE A 55 -12.75 3.93 6.65
CA PHE A 55 -12.34 2.86 7.57
C PHE A 55 -12.90 1.51 7.13
N PHE A 56 -14.19 1.43 6.79
CA PHE A 56 -14.77 0.20 6.26
C PHE A 56 -14.17 -0.18 4.91
N ALA A 57 -13.79 0.79 4.08
CA ALA A 57 -13.07 0.52 2.84
C ALA A 57 -11.68 -0.08 3.11
N ALA A 58 -10.94 0.42 4.11
CA ALA A 58 -9.68 -0.17 4.52
C ALA A 58 -9.84 -1.63 4.97
N VAL A 59 -10.80 -1.91 5.84
CA VAL A 59 -11.06 -3.28 6.33
C VAL A 59 -11.46 -4.20 5.17
N ALA A 60 -12.38 -3.76 4.31
CA ALA A 60 -12.84 -4.55 3.16
C ALA A 60 -11.72 -4.79 2.14
N GLY A 61 -10.94 -3.76 1.79
CA GLY A 61 -9.80 -3.87 0.88
C GLY A 61 -8.73 -4.84 1.38
N LEU A 62 -8.34 -4.72 2.66
CA LEU A 62 -7.38 -5.63 3.30
C LEU A 62 -7.90 -7.07 3.33
N ALA A 63 -9.17 -7.27 3.65
CA ALA A 63 -9.79 -8.59 3.66
C ALA A 63 -9.80 -9.22 2.26
N LEU A 64 -10.11 -8.44 1.22
CA LEU A 64 -10.07 -8.90 -0.18
C LEU A 64 -8.65 -9.25 -0.62
N VAL A 65 -7.66 -8.42 -0.31
CA VAL A 65 -6.25 -8.72 -0.61
C VAL A 65 -5.83 -10.03 0.07
N ALA A 66 -6.14 -10.20 1.35
CA ALA A 66 -5.82 -11.41 2.09
C ALA A 66 -6.51 -12.65 1.49
N ALA A 67 -7.78 -12.53 1.11
CA ALA A 67 -8.53 -13.61 0.47
C ALA A 67 -7.94 -13.97 -0.90
N VAL A 68 -7.74 -12.99 -1.79
CA VAL A 68 -7.20 -13.21 -3.14
C VAL A 68 -5.79 -13.79 -3.07
N ARG A 69 -4.94 -13.32 -2.15
CA ARG A 69 -3.61 -13.91 -1.93
C ARG A 69 -3.66 -15.39 -1.60
N ARG A 70 -4.61 -15.84 -0.77
CA ARG A 70 -4.77 -17.29 -0.44
C ARG A 70 -5.09 -18.14 -1.67
N PHE A 71 -5.73 -17.58 -2.69
CA PHE A 71 -6.04 -18.30 -3.93
C PHE A 71 -4.90 -18.27 -4.95
N ILE A 72 -4.01 -17.27 -4.87
CA ILE A 72 -2.88 -17.09 -5.80
C ILE A 72 -1.59 -17.72 -5.25
N GLU A 73 -1.37 -17.70 -3.93
CA GLU A 73 -0.19 -18.26 -3.26
C GLU A 73 -0.48 -19.69 -2.75
N PRO A 74 -0.29 -20.71 -3.61
CA PRO A 74 0.49 -21.88 -3.17
C PRO A 74 1.76 -22.12 -3.99
N ASN A 75 1.93 -21.44 -5.14
CA ASN A 75 3.09 -21.66 -5.98
C ASN A 75 4.05 -20.47 -5.94
N GLU A 76 5.27 -20.74 -5.51
CA GLU A 76 6.47 -19.89 -5.60
C GLU A 76 6.88 -19.59 -7.06
N THR A 77 5.95 -19.58 -8.01
CA THR A 77 6.22 -19.49 -9.44
C THR A 77 5.93 -18.08 -9.97
N GLU A 78 6.64 -17.06 -9.49
CA GLU A 78 6.76 -15.80 -10.23
C GLU A 78 8.19 -15.23 -10.17
N PRO A 79 8.79 -14.83 -11.32
CA PRO A 79 10.24 -14.76 -11.51
C PRO A 79 10.89 -13.46 -11.01
N ASN A 80 10.13 -12.60 -10.33
CA ASN A 80 10.43 -11.17 -10.29
C ASN A 80 10.36 -10.54 -8.89
N THR A 81 10.18 -11.33 -7.84
CA THR A 81 10.38 -10.83 -6.48
C THR A 81 11.86 -10.65 -6.22
N ILE A 82 12.28 -9.44 -5.83
CA ILE A 82 13.64 -9.23 -5.32
C ILE A 82 13.90 -10.27 -4.22
N PRO A 83 14.98 -11.06 -4.31
CA PRO A 83 15.35 -12.01 -3.26
C PRO A 83 15.48 -11.27 -1.94
N GLY A 84 14.87 -11.82 -0.89
CA GLY A 84 14.92 -11.19 0.41
C GLY A 84 13.72 -11.53 1.28
N THR A 85 13.90 -11.35 2.57
CA THR A 85 12.84 -11.54 3.55
C THR A 85 11.70 -10.53 3.31
N TRP A 86 10.52 -10.84 3.83
CA TRP A 86 9.40 -9.89 3.85
C TRP A 86 9.78 -8.53 4.46
N ARG A 87 10.73 -8.52 5.41
CA ARG A 87 11.27 -7.30 6.04
C ARG A 87 12.02 -6.44 5.03
N THR A 88 12.94 -7.05 4.30
CA THR A 88 13.72 -6.39 3.24
C THR A 88 12.81 -5.80 2.16
N ARG A 89 11.83 -6.58 1.70
CA ARG A 89 10.86 -6.11 0.69
C ARG A 89 10.01 -4.94 1.18
N THR A 90 9.65 -4.93 2.46
CA THR A 90 8.91 -3.83 3.09
C THR A 90 9.72 -2.56 3.12
N LEU A 91 10.98 -2.62 3.59
CA LEU A 91 11.85 -1.44 3.64
C LEU A 91 12.13 -0.86 2.25
N ILE A 92 12.44 -1.71 1.26
CA ILE A 92 12.65 -1.27 -0.12
C ILE A 92 11.36 -0.65 -0.69
N SER A 93 10.21 -1.28 -0.43
CA SER A 93 8.91 -0.76 -0.88
C SER A 93 8.61 0.61 -0.30
N THR A 94 8.86 0.79 1.00
CA THR A 94 8.68 2.08 1.66
C THR A 94 9.60 3.13 1.05
N GLY A 95 10.91 2.84 0.92
CA GLY A 95 11.87 3.78 0.33
C GLY A 95 11.53 4.19 -1.10
N LEU A 96 11.21 3.22 -1.98
CA LEU A 96 10.85 3.51 -3.38
C LEU A 96 9.56 4.31 -3.49
N PHE A 97 8.56 4.00 -2.66
CA PHE A 97 7.31 4.75 -2.64
C PHE A 97 7.54 6.18 -2.17
N THR A 98 8.28 6.38 -1.08
CA THR A 98 8.61 7.72 -0.57
C THR A 98 9.35 8.55 -1.61
N THR A 99 10.29 7.96 -2.35
CA THR A 99 10.96 8.66 -3.46
C THR A 99 9.98 9.05 -4.57
N GLY A 100 9.10 8.14 -4.98
CA GLY A 100 8.07 8.43 -5.99
C GLY A 100 7.15 9.58 -5.57
N LEU A 101 6.78 9.61 -4.29
CA LEU A 101 5.95 10.64 -3.69
C LEU A 101 6.67 11.99 -3.59
N ALA A 102 7.94 12.00 -3.18
CA ALA A 102 8.75 13.22 -3.19
C ALA A 102 8.92 13.76 -4.61
N MET A 103 9.16 12.90 -5.60
CA MET A 103 9.25 13.32 -7.01
C MET A 103 7.93 13.87 -7.53
N SER A 104 6.79 13.30 -7.13
CA SER A 104 5.48 13.78 -7.57
C SER A 104 5.16 15.17 -7.02
N THR A 105 5.67 15.53 -5.85
CA THR A 105 5.53 16.90 -5.32
C THR A 105 6.29 17.97 -6.09
N LEU A 106 7.37 17.61 -6.79
CA LEU A 106 8.08 18.55 -7.68
C LEU A 106 7.25 18.92 -8.92
N LEU A 107 6.21 18.13 -9.22
CA LEU A 107 5.29 18.34 -10.34
C LEU A 107 4.05 19.16 -9.96
N SER A 108 3.88 19.50 -8.67
CA SER A 108 2.80 20.37 -8.18
C SER A 108 3.32 21.55 -7.34
N PRO A 109 4.07 22.50 -7.94
CA PRO A 109 4.65 23.62 -7.22
C PRO A 109 3.61 24.59 -6.64
N GLU A 110 2.42 24.69 -7.25
CA GLU A 110 1.32 25.57 -6.83
C GLU A 110 0.67 25.13 -5.50
N ASP A 111 0.82 23.85 -5.13
CA ASP A 111 0.25 23.30 -3.90
C ASP A 111 1.23 23.30 -2.71
N ALA A 112 2.53 23.52 -2.94
CA ALA A 112 3.51 23.61 -1.86
C ALA A 112 3.20 24.79 -0.91
N GLU A 113 2.56 25.84 -1.42
CA GLU A 113 2.07 27.00 -0.65
C GLU A 113 0.78 26.69 0.15
N ASN A 114 0.05 25.63 -0.22
CA ASN A 114 -1.19 25.21 0.46
C ASN A 114 -0.97 24.26 1.65
N ILE A 115 0.24 23.70 1.81
CA ILE A 115 0.60 22.73 2.87
C ILE A 115 0.91 23.42 4.22
N SER A 116 0.88 24.76 4.28
CA SER A 116 1.18 25.54 5.49
C SER A 116 -0.03 26.24 6.09
N ARG A 117 -1.22 25.61 6.08
CA ARG A 117 -2.41 26.18 6.75
C ARG A 117 -2.49 25.68 8.18
N THR A 118 -2.65 26.61 9.14
CA THR A 118 -2.86 26.25 10.55
C THR A 118 -4.23 25.60 10.75
N SER A 119 -4.26 24.35 11.19
CA SER A 119 -5.49 23.64 11.57
C SER A 119 -5.98 24.07 12.96
N ASP A 120 -7.28 24.40 13.09
CA ASP A 120 -7.93 24.64 14.38
C ASP A 120 -8.48 23.34 14.98
N TYR A 121 -7.68 22.69 15.82
CA TYR A 121 -8.05 21.43 16.50
C TYR A 121 -8.97 21.60 17.70
N SER A 122 -9.40 22.83 18.03
CA SER A 122 -10.55 23.01 18.93
C SER A 122 -11.87 22.59 18.26
N ASN A 123 -11.84 22.37 16.94
CA ASN A 123 -12.93 21.82 16.16
C ASN A 123 -12.84 20.29 16.06
N ASP A 124 -13.81 19.58 16.64
CA ASP A 124 -13.96 18.12 16.56
C ASP A 124 -13.94 17.58 15.11
N GLY A 125 -14.44 18.36 14.14
CA GLY A 125 -14.40 18.01 12.72
C GLY A 125 -12.98 17.87 12.18
N GLN A 126 -12.02 18.66 12.67
CA GLN A 126 -10.62 18.57 12.23
C GLN A 126 -9.93 17.31 12.74
N TRP A 127 -10.25 16.86 13.96
CA TRP A 127 -9.76 15.57 14.47
C TRP A 127 -10.20 14.39 13.59
N TRP A 128 -11.48 14.35 13.22
CA TRP A 128 -12.00 13.31 12.31
C TRP A 128 -11.37 13.37 10.92
N ARG A 129 -11.07 14.57 10.42
CA ARG A 129 -10.36 14.76 9.15
C ARG A 129 -8.92 14.22 9.22
N SER A 130 -8.18 14.50 10.29
CA SER A 130 -6.84 13.93 10.48
C SER A 130 -6.88 12.40 10.61
N ALA A 131 -7.86 11.86 11.34
CA ALA A 131 -8.06 10.41 11.43
C ALA A 131 -8.36 9.79 10.05
N HIS A 132 -9.16 10.46 9.21
CA HIS A 132 -9.45 10.03 7.85
C HIS A 132 -8.16 9.96 7.02
N LEU A 133 -7.35 11.02 7.03
CA LEU A 133 -6.07 11.06 6.30
C LEU A 133 -5.13 9.90 6.72
N LEU A 134 -5.04 9.58 8.00
CA LEU A 134 -4.16 8.49 8.47
C LEU A 134 -4.61 7.11 7.99
N VAL A 135 -5.92 6.90 7.86
CA VAL A 135 -6.52 5.64 7.38
C VAL A 135 -6.44 5.51 5.86
N ALA A 136 -6.34 6.62 5.11
CA ALA A 136 -6.32 6.63 3.65
C ALA A 136 -5.30 5.66 3.04
N GLY A 137 -4.08 5.60 3.57
CA GLY A 137 -3.09 4.62 3.11
C GLY A 137 -3.53 3.15 3.26
N SER A 138 -4.24 2.83 4.35
CA SER A 138 -4.79 1.49 4.57
C SER A 138 -6.01 1.19 3.71
N ALA A 139 -6.71 2.21 3.19
CA ALA A 139 -7.85 2.05 2.29
C ALA A 139 -7.42 1.97 0.82
N GLU A 140 -6.57 2.90 0.41
CA GLU A 140 -6.20 3.10 -0.97
C GLU A 140 -5.20 2.05 -1.47
N GLU A 141 -4.15 1.73 -0.71
CA GLU A 141 -3.10 0.81 -1.20
C GLU A 141 -3.59 -0.62 -1.48
N PRO A 142 -4.48 -1.21 -0.66
CA PRO A 142 -5.09 -2.49 -1.00
C PRO A 142 -5.85 -2.43 -2.33
N PHE A 143 -6.58 -1.35 -2.58
CA PHE A 143 -7.48 -1.24 -3.73
C PHE A 143 -6.80 -0.81 -5.01
N PHE A 144 -5.98 0.23 -4.99
CA PHE A 144 -5.34 0.77 -6.18
C PHE A 144 -4.04 0.02 -6.51
N SER A 145 -3.29 -0.43 -5.51
CA SER A 145 -1.97 -1.04 -5.76
C SER A 145 -2.03 -2.57 -5.74
N ALA A 146 -2.58 -3.16 -4.68
CA ALA A 146 -2.48 -4.60 -4.47
C ALA A 146 -3.49 -5.42 -5.28
N LEU A 147 -4.78 -5.11 -5.20
CA LEU A 147 -5.83 -5.87 -5.89
C LEU A 147 -5.66 -5.90 -7.42
N PRO A 148 -5.32 -4.81 -8.13
CA PRO A 148 -5.22 -4.86 -9.59
C PRO A 148 -4.08 -5.78 -10.05
N VAL A 149 -2.95 -5.75 -9.35
CA VAL A 149 -1.83 -6.68 -9.61
C VAL A 149 -2.23 -8.11 -9.27
N LEU A 150 -2.89 -8.34 -8.12
CA LEU A 150 -3.33 -9.68 -7.75
C LEU A 150 -4.34 -10.24 -8.76
N LEU A 151 -5.31 -9.45 -9.22
CA LEU A 151 -6.28 -9.86 -10.23
C LEU A 151 -5.63 -10.14 -11.58
N LEU A 152 -4.59 -9.37 -11.96
CA LEU A 152 -3.78 -9.65 -13.15
C LEU A 152 -3.15 -11.05 -13.09
N PHE A 153 -2.71 -11.52 -11.92
CA PHE A 153 -2.12 -12.87 -11.81
C PHE A 153 -3.15 -13.96 -11.51
N GLY A 154 -4.13 -13.70 -10.66
CA GLY A 154 -5.11 -14.69 -10.22
C GLY A 154 -6.19 -15.00 -11.25
N VAL A 155 -6.58 -14.02 -12.07
CA VAL A 155 -7.60 -14.22 -13.11
C VAL A 155 -6.93 -14.35 -14.47
N VAL A 156 -6.14 -13.35 -14.86
CA VAL A 156 -5.51 -13.34 -16.18
C VAL A 156 -4.34 -14.33 -16.22
N GLY A 157 -3.45 -14.35 -15.23
CA GLY A 157 -2.31 -15.28 -15.17
C GLY A 157 -2.70 -16.76 -15.10
N LEU A 158 -3.89 -17.07 -14.56
CA LEU A 158 -4.45 -18.42 -14.56
C LEU A 158 -4.90 -18.87 -15.96
N VAL A 159 -5.41 -17.93 -16.77
CA VAL A 159 -6.01 -18.22 -18.09
C VAL A 159 -5.02 -17.92 -19.24
N TRP A 160 -4.05 -17.03 -19.02
CA TRP A 160 -3.16 -16.46 -20.03
C TRP A 160 -1.76 -16.18 -19.46
N ARG A 161 -0.79 -15.94 -20.35
CA ARG A 161 0.53 -15.39 -19.95
C ARG A 161 0.43 -13.87 -19.80
N VAL A 162 0.82 -13.34 -18.64
CA VAL A 162 0.89 -11.88 -18.40
C VAL A 162 1.93 -11.25 -19.34
N ARG A 163 1.49 -10.29 -20.15
CA ARG A 163 2.33 -9.55 -21.10
C ARG A 163 2.64 -8.14 -20.55
N PRO A 164 3.77 -7.51 -20.95
CA PRO A 164 4.15 -6.18 -20.46
C PRO A 164 3.08 -5.09 -20.65
N TRP A 165 2.35 -5.11 -21.77
CA TRP A 165 1.27 -4.15 -22.01
C TRP A 165 0.08 -4.31 -21.07
N MET A 166 -0.17 -5.53 -20.55
CA MET A 166 -1.23 -5.78 -19.56
C MET A 166 -0.86 -5.15 -18.23
N LEU A 167 0.40 -5.29 -17.81
CA LEU A 167 0.93 -4.59 -16.65
C LEU A 167 0.88 -3.07 -16.84
N GLY A 168 1.28 -2.57 -18.02
CA GLY A 168 1.19 -1.15 -18.36
C GLY A 168 -0.26 -0.63 -18.28
N THR A 169 -1.23 -1.43 -18.74
CA THR A 169 -2.66 -1.10 -18.64
C THR A 169 -3.11 -1.04 -17.18
N VAL A 170 -2.74 -2.02 -16.36
CA VAL A 170 -3.07 -2.06 -14.91
C VAL A 170 -2.48 -0.86 -14.17
N ILE A 171 -1.22 -0.51 -14.45
CA ILE A 171 -0.56 0.67 -13.88
C ILE A 171 -1.32 1.94 -14.29
N ALA A 172 -1.57 2.13 -15.59
CA ALA A 172 -2.23 3.33 -16.09
C ALA A 172 -3.66 3.46 -15.58
N SER A 173 -4.46 2.40 -15.60
CA SER A 173 -5.86 2.44 -15.15
C SER A 173 -5.96 2.72 -13.65
N SER A 174 -5.09 2.10 -12.84
CA SER A 174 -5.08 2.33 -11.40
C SER A 174 -4.62 3.75 -11.06
N ALA A 175 -3.56 4.22 -11.71
CA ALA A 175 -3.05 5.58 -11.54
C ALA A 175 -4.09 6.64 -11.93
N LEU A 176 -4.80 6.46 -13.06
CA LEU A 176 -5.88 7.35 -13.48
C LEU A 176 -7.04 7.35 -12.49
N PHE A 177 -7.44 6.17 -12.00
CA PHE A 177 -8.53 6.08 -11.04
C PHE A 177 -8.15 6.74 -9.71
N ARG A 178 -6.90 6.56 -9.26
CA ARG A 178 -6.38 7.27 -8.10
C ARG A 178 -6.36 8.78 -8.34
N ALA A 179 -5.85 9.26 -9.47
CA ALA A 179 -5.88 10.68 -9.82
C ALA A 179 -7.29 11.26 -9.74
N SER A 180 -8.30 10.50 -10.19
CA SER A 180 -9.70 10.94 -10.17
C SER A 180 -10.26 11.15 -8.76
N ILE A 181 -9.85 10.34 -7.76
CA ILE A 181 -10.28 10.56 -6.37
C ILE A 181 -9.58 11.77 -5.73
N HIS A 182 -8.47 12.26 -6.29
CA HIS A 182 -7.73 13.44 -5.80
C HIS A 182 -8.02 14.73 -6.59
N LEU A 183 -8.87 14.73 -7.61
CA LEU A 183 -9.21 15.92 -8.38
C LEU A 183 -9.84 17.05 -7.55
N TYR A 184 -10.59 16.72 -6.49
CA TYR A 184 -11.13 17.70 -5.54
C TYR A 184 -10.05 18.56 -4.86
N GLN A 185 -8.81 18.06 -4.81
CA GLN A 185 -7.67 18.78 -4.24
C GLN A 185 -6.97 19.69 -5.25
N GLY A 186 -7.36 19.64 -6.53
CA GLY A 186 -6.76 20.38 -7.64
C GLY A 186 -6.04 19.50 -8.66
N THR A 187 -5.80 20.05 -9.85
CA THR A 187 -5.14 19.32 -10.96
C THR A 187 -3.71 18.90 -10.60
N GLY A 188 -3.01 19.73 -9.84
CA GLY A 188 -1.65 19.45 -9.36
C GLY A 188 -1.59 18.23 -8.44
N GLN A 189 -2.47 18.16 -7.43
CA GLN A 189 -2.62 16.97 -6.58
C GLN A 189 -3.08 15.74 -7.36
N ALA A 190 -4.00 15.88 -8.32
CA ALA A 190 -4.40 14.76 -9.17
C ALA A 190 -3.23 14.22 -10.02
N LEU A 191 -2.39 15.11 -10.56
CA LEU A 191 -1.18 14.72 -11.30
C LEU A 191 -0.16 14.04 -10.37
N SER A 192 0.01 14.56 -9.16
CA SER A 192 0.84 13.92 -8.14
C SER A 192 0.33 12.50 -7.84
N ALA A 193 -0.98 12.36 -7.60
CA ALA A 193 -1.68 11.09 -7.38
C ALA A 193 -1.57 10.09 -8.53
N PHE A 194 -1.61 10.58 -9.77
CA PHE A 194 -1.32 9.76 -10.94
C PHE A 194 0.09 9.17 -10.87
N VAL A 195 1.11 10.01 -10.65
CA VAL A 195 2.51 9.60 -10.67
C VAL A 195 2.83 8.64 -9.52
N TRP A 196 2.50 9.01 -8.29
CA TRP A 196 2.80 8.13 -7.14
C TRP A 196 1.94 6.87 -7.15
N GLY A 197 0.70 6.93 -7.64
CA GLY A 197 -0.15 5.76 -7.85
C GLY A 197 0.48 4.76 -8.84
N ALA A 198 1.04 5.24 -9.95
CA ALA A 198 1.74 4.40 -10.90
C ALA A 198 2.97 3.71 -10.28
N VAL A 199 3.74 4.46 -9.48
CA VAL A 199 4.89 3.92 -8.72
C VAL A 199 4.41 2.86 -7.72
N ALA A 200 3.33 3.10 -6.98
CA ALA A 200 2.81 2.18 -5.98
C ALA A 200 2.41 0.81 -6.58
N VAL A 201 1.72 0.82 -7.71
CA VAL A 201 1.36 -0.41 -8.45
C VAL A 201 2.61 -1.15 -8.90
N TYR A 202 3.58 -0.45 -9.48
CA TYR A 202 4.83 -1.06 -9.93
C TYR A 202 5.67 -1.63 -8.78
N VAL A 203 5.78 -0.89 -7.68
CA VAL A 203 6.48 -1.32 -6.45
C VAL A 203 5.79 -2.55 -5.87
N TYR A 204 4.45 -2.57 -5.81
CA TYR A 204 3.71 -3.75 -5.38
C TYR A 204 3.95 -4.95 -6.29
N TYR A 205 3.91 -4.75 -7.61
CA TYR A 205 4.20 -5.78 -8.59
C TYR A 205 5.57 -6.42 -8.37
N ARG A 206 6.60 -5.61 -8.08
CA ARG A 206 7.99 -6.07 -7.88
C ARG A 206 8.26 -6.66 -6.49
N LEU A 207 7.67 -6.12 -5.44
CA LEU A 207 8.06 -6.43 -4.05
C LEU A 207 6.98 -7.15 -3.25
N ARG A 208 5.72 -7.12 -3.71
CA ARG A 208 4.55 -7.74 -3.06
C ARG A 208 4.37 -7.33 -1.59
N SER A 209 4.95 -6.21 -1.16
CA SER A 209 4.77 -5.68 0.20
C SER A 209 3.68 -4.61 0.22
N LEU A 210 2.48 -5.00 0.63
CA LEU A 210 1.40 -4.04 0.91
C LEU A 210 1.74 -3.19 2.14
N THR A 211 2.35 -3.80 3.16
CA THR A 211 2.76 -3.10 4.38
C THR A 211 3.70 -1.93 4.08
N GLY A 212 4.65 -2.11 3.17
CA GLY A 212 5.60 -1.04 2.82
C GLY A 212 4.93 0.17 2.19
N LEU A 213 3.93 -0.06 1.33
CA LEU A 213 3.13 0.99 0.70
C LEU A 213 2.23 1.72 1.72
N VAL A 214 1.51 0.97 2.55
CA VAL A 214 0.64 1.54 3.59
C VAL A 214 1.45 2.40 4.55
N LEU A 215 2.61 1.92 5.01
CA LEU A 215 3.47 2.70 5.91
C LEU A 215 3.96 4.00 5.27
N ALA A 216 4.41 3.95 4.02
CA ALA A 216 4.92 5.13 3.33
C ALA A 216 3.81 6.17 3.07
N HIS A 217 2.63 5.71 2.67
CA HIS A 217 1.46 6.57 2.49
C HIS A 217 1.02 7.18 3.84
N THR A 218 0.83 6.38 4.89
CA THR A 218 0.45 6.90 6.21
C THR A 218 1.49 7.89 6.76
N ALA A 219 2.78 7.64 6.55
CA ALA A 219 3.85 8.56 6.95
C ALA A 219 3.77 9.91 6.21
N TRP A 220 3.44 9.90 4.91
CA TRP A 220 3.21 11.11 4.15
C TRP A 220 2.01 11.92 4.67
N ASN A 221 0.90 11.24 4.93
CA ASN A 221 -0.29 11.91 5.46
C ASN A 221 -0.02 12.49 6.86
N ALA A 222 0.77 11.79 7.68
CA ALA A 222 1.24 12.32 8.96
C ALA A 222 2.12 13.57 8.80
N LEU A 223 2.99 13.62 7.78
CA LEU A 223 3.79 14.80 7.46
C LEU A 223 2.92 15.98 7.01
N VAL A 224 1.91 15.75 6.17
CA VAL A 224 0.95 16.79 5.74
C VAL A 224 0.21 17.35 6.96
N ILE A 225 -0.26 16.49 7.87
CA ILE A 225 -0.89 16.91 9.13
C ILE A 225 0.08 17.75 9.98
N ALA A 226 1.35 17.36 10.06
CA ALA A 226 2.39 18.07 10.82
C ALA A 226 2.65 19.49 10.29
N ASN A 227 2.75 19.61 8.96
CA ASN A 227 3.05 20.88 8.31
C ASN A 227 1.88 21.88 8.38
N ASN A 228 0.66 21.39 8.59
CA ASN A 228 -0.52 22.21 8.87
C ASN A 228 -0.58 22.74 10.33
N GLY A 229 0.57 22.87 10.99
CA GLY A 229 0.72 23.60 12.26
C GLY A 229 0.48 22.82 13.55
N ASP A 230 0.33 21.49 13.51
CA ASP A 230 0.24 20.66 14.72
C ASP A 230 1.38 19.66 14.81
N TYR A 231 2.48 20.15 15.40
CA TYR A 231 3.64 19.35 15.72
C TYR A 231 3.34 18.28 16.79
N THR A 232 2.32 18.46 17.63
CA THR A 232 2.04 17.58 18.78
C THR A 232 1.38 16.27 18.36
N VAL A 233 0.33 16.34 17.54
CA VAL A 233 -0.40 15.16 17.06
C VAL A 233 0.43 14.38 16.05
N ALA A 234 1.09 15.09 15.14
CA ALA A 234 2.03 14.48 14.22
C ALA A 234 3.22 13.83 14.95
N GLN A 235 3.78 14.44 16.00
CA GLN A 235 4.84 13.80 16.81
C GLN A 235 4.32 12.61 17.61
N VAL A 236 3.08 12.62 18.11
CA VAL A 236 2.48 11.47 18.80
C VAL A 236 2.18 10.33 17.85
N ILE A 237 1.77 10.61 16.61
CA ILE A 237 1.49 9.58 15.60
C ILE A 237 2.77 9.09 14.93
N ILE A 238 3.69 9.97 14.54
CA ILE A 238 5.00 9.60 13.99
C ILE A 238 5.82 8.90 15.08
N GLY A 239 5.88 9.47 16.27
CA GLY A 239 6.49 8.85 17.45
C GLY A 239 5.79 7.56 17.86
N GLY A 240 4.46 7.48 17.75
CA GLY A 240 3.67 6.28 18.02
C GLY A 240 3.88 5.18 16.97
N CYS A 241 3.94 5.51 15.69
CA CYS A 241 4.24 4.57 14.61
C CYS A 241 5.69 4.10 14.66
N ILE A 242 6.64 5.00 14.97
CA ILE A 242 8.06 4.65 15.21
C ILE A 242 8.16 3.77 16.46
N ALA A 243 7.50 4.13 17.56
CA ALA A 243 7.51 3.37 18.81
C ALA A 243 6.82 2.00 18.64
N LEU A 244 5.69 1.93 17.93
CA LEU A 244 5.00 0.67 17.64
C LEU A 244 5.87 -0.21 16.74
N THR A 245 6.50 0.36 15.71
CA THR A 245 7.42 -0.35 14.83
C THR A 245 8.66 -0.83 15.59
N ALA A 246 9.20 -0.02 16.51
CA ALA A 246 10.33 -0.35 17.36
C ALA A 246 9.97 -1.41 18.41
N LEU A 247 8.87 -1.24 19.16
CA LEU A 247 8.36 -2.19 20.16
C LEU A 247 8.00 -3.54 19.53
N TRP A 248 7.39 -3.52 18.34
CA TRP A 248 7.08 -4.74 17.58
C TRP A 248 8.35 -5.43 17.06
N SER A 249 9.34 -4.65 16.60
CA SER A 249 10.65 -5.18 16.19
C SER A 249 11.40 -5.79 17.38
N ILE A 250 11.37 -5.14 18.55
CA ILE A 250 11.96 -5.65 19.80
C ILE A 250 11.23 -6.92 20.25
N TYR A 251 9.90 -6.90 20.38
CA TYR A 251 9.10 -8.08 20.75
C TYR A 251 9.41 -9.28 19.85
N ARG A 252 9.61 -9.08 18.54
CA ARG A 252 9.93 -10.15 17.60
C ARG A 252 11.39 -10.62 17.65
N LEU A 253 12.35 -9.76 17.99
CA LEU A 253 13.74 -10.16 18.24
C LEU A 253 13.89 -10.89 19.58
N SER A 254 13.09 -10.52 20.58
CA SER A 254 13.03 -11.20 21.87
C SER A 254 12.31 -12.55 21.81
N ASN A 255 11.44 -12.74 20.82
CA ASN A 255 10.64 -13.96 20.64
C ASN A 255 10.90 -14.65 19.29
N THR A 256 12.10 -14.53 18.72
CA THR A 256 12.49 -15.39 17.61
C THR A 256 12.40 -16.84 18.06
N PRO A 257 11.66 -17.71 17.36
CA PRO A 257 11.67 -19.14 17.67
C PRO A 257 13.13 -19.59 17.64
N THR A 258 13.61 -20.15 18.74
CA THR A 258 14.89 -20.84 18.73
C THR A 258 14.82 -21.88 17.61
N PRO A 259 15.75 -21.88 16.64
CA PRO A 259 15.80 -22.95 15.67
C PRO A 259 15.89 -24.26 16.45
N ASP A 260 14.90 -25.12 16.26
CA ASP A 260 14.90 -26.42 16.89
C ASP A 260 16.20 -27.14 16.49
N HIS A 261 16.88 -27.74 17.46
CA HIS A 261 18.19 -28.37 17.26
C HIS A 261 18.14 -29.59 16.33
N SER A 262 16.95 -29.94 15.84
CA SER A 262 16.66 -31.01 14.88
C SER A 262 17.08 -30.70 13.43
N ASP A 263 17.30 -29.43 13.05
CA ASP A 263 17.69 -29.04 11.68
C ASP A 263 19.22 -29.01 11.45
N ARG A 264 20.04 -29.41 12.43
CA ARG A 264 21.46 -29.67 12.15
C ARG A 264 21.57 -31.00 11.41
N ALA A 265 21.60 -30.90 10.08
CA ALA A 265 22.05 -31.98 9.20
C ALA A 265 23.29 -32.65 9.82
N CYS A 266 23.13 -33.92 10.20
CA CYS A 266 24.24 -34.75 10.64
C CYS A 266 25.22 -34.85 9.48
N PRO A 267 26.49 -34.44 9.62
CA PRO A 267 27.49 -34.74 8.61
C PRO A 267 27.75 -36.24 8.67
N THR A 268 27.28 -37.00 7.68
CA THR A 268 27.77 -38.36 7.44
C THR A 268 29.24 -38.25 7.07
N ALA A 269 30.10 -38.43 8.08
CA ALA A 269 31.51 -38.65 7.93
C ALA A 269 31.83 -40.15 8.07
N ALA A 270 32.73 -40.59 7.19
CA ALA A 270 33.58 -41.79 7.18
C ALA A 270 33.25 -42.73 6.00
N ALA A 271 34.02 -42.69 4.90
CA ALA A 271 35.39 -43.21 4.75
C ALA A 271 35.44 -44.75 4.75
N GLY A 272 35.93 -45.35 3.66
CA GLY A 272 36.18 -46.79 3.60
C GLY A 272 36.52 -47.30 2.19
N HIS A 273 37.76 -47.08 1.77
CA HIS A 273 38.59 -47.87 0.84
C HIS A 273 37.96 -49.07 0.09
N THR A 274 38.16 -49.12 -1.24
CA THR A 274 39.14 -50.05 -1.85
C THR A 274 39.32 -49.77 -3.35
N SER A 275 40.57 -49.54 -3.73
CA SER A 275 41.05 -49.62 -5.11
C SER A 275 41.21 -51.08 -5.51
N ILE A 276 40.77 -51.46 -6.71
CA ILE A 276 41.42 -52.52 -7.50
C ILE A 276 41.53 -52.03 -8.94
N ALA A 277 42.75 -51.94 -9.41
CA ALA A 277 43.13 -51.76 -10.82
C ALA A 277 43.46 -53.12 -11.44
N THR A 278 43.42 -53.14 -12.79
CA THR A 278 43.90 -54.17 -13.77
C THR A 278 43.07 -55.46 -13.84
N SER A 279 42.88 -56.13 -15.00
CA SER A 279 43.68 -56.25 -16.23
C SER A 279 42.82 -56.54 -17.49
N GLU A 280 43.39 -56.19 -18.65
CA GLU A 280 43.43 -56.92 -19.95
C GLU A 280 42.41 -58.01 -20.30
N GLY A 281 41.99 -58.04 -21.58
CA GLY A 281 41.60 -59.29 -22.23
C GLY A 281 40.74 -59.18 -23.49
N HIS A 282 41.37 -59.38 -24.65
CA HIS A 282 40.79 -59.69 -25.96
C HIS A 282 39.48 -60.52 -25.96
N ARG A 283 38.51 -60.12 -26.79
CA ARG A 283 38.08 -60.82 -28.02
C ARG A 283 37.07 -59.99 -28.80
#